data_AF-A0A4U2ZVT0-F1
#
_entry.id   AF-A0A4U2ZVT0-F1
#
_cell.length_a   1.000
_cell.length_b   1.000
_cell.length_c   1.000
_cell.angle_alpha   90.00
_cell.angle_beta   90.00
_cell.angle_gamma   90.00
#
_symmetry.space_group_name_H-M   'P 1'
#
loop_
_entity.id
_entity.type
_entity.pdbx_description
1 polymer ?
#
loop_
_entity_poly.entity_id
_entity_poly.type
_entity_poly.pdbx_seq_one_letter_code
_entity_poly.pdbx_strand_id
1 'polypeptide(L)'
;IILAKFTPIFDWISYIFYPFTWLLQLPEADLAAKAASVGIAEMFLPSLLVVSAPLVTKFVIAVVSVSSILFFSASIPCILSTDIPLKVSELIILYVQRTILTLLIIT
;
A
#
# COMPACT_ATOMS: atom_id res chain seq x y z
N ILE A 1 12.12 2.57 4.77
CA ILE A 1 12.91 2.22 3.55
C ILE A 1 13.80 0.99 3.73
N ILE A 2 14.61 0.88 4.79
CA ILE A 2 15.57 -0.24 4.94
C ILE A 2 14.89 -1.61 4.85
N LEU A 3 13.84 -1.85 5.64
CA LEU A 3 13.09 -3.11 5.59
C LEU A 3 12.51 -3.42 4.20
N ALA A 4 11.97 -2.41 3.50
CA ALA A 4 11.42 -2.58 2.15
C ALA A 4 12.47 -2.88 1.08
N LYS A 5 13.71 -2.39 1.25
CA LYS A 5 14.79 -2.59 0.27
C LYS A 5 15.66 -3.81 0.55
N PHE A 6 15.86 -4.16 1.82
CA PHE A 6 16.88 -5.14 2.23
C PHE A 6 16.29 -6.38 2.91
N THR A 7 14.97 -6.50 3.07
CA THR A 7 14.34 -7.68 3.66
C THR A 7 13.14 -8.14 2.81
N PRO A 8 12.80 -9.45 2.82
CA PRO A 8 11.68 -9.98 2.04
C PRO A 8 10.31 -9.73 2.69
N ILE A 9 10.22 -8.96 3.77
CA ILE A 9 8.98 -8.77 4.54
C ILE A 9 7.87 -8.22 3.65
N PHE A 10 8.17 -7.19 2.86
CA PHE A 10 7.19 -6.58 1.96
C PHE A 10 6.94 -7.41 0.70
N ASP A 11 7.87 -8.29 0.32
CA ASP A 11 7.60 -9.29 -0.73
C ASP A 11 6.53 -10.27 -0.27
N TRP A 12 6.56 -10.71 0.98
CA TRP A 12 5.53 -11.59 1.53
C TRP A 12 4.18 -10.89 1.69
N ILE A 13 4.17 -9.65 2.17
CA ILE A 13 2.93 -8.88 2.32
C ILE A 13 2.32 -8.56 0.94
N SER A 14 3.14 -8.40 -0.11
CA SER A 14 2.68 -8.14 -1.47
C SER A 14 1.69 -9.20 -1.99
N TYR A 15 1.77 -10.45 -1.51
CA TYR A 15 0.85 -11.51 -1.92
C TYR A 15 -0.61 -11.23 -1.57
N ILE A 16 -0.89 -10.32 -0.63
CA ILE A 16 -2.26 -9.85 -0.34
C ILE A 16 -2.80 -9.04 -1.52
N PHE A 17 -1.96 -8.23 -2.17
CA PHE A 17 -2.34 -7.32 -3.24
C PHE A 17 -2.13 -7.90 -4.64
N TYR A 18 -1.22 -8.86 -4.78
CA TYR A 18 -0.84 -9.47 -6.06
C TYR A 18 -2.02 -10.03 -6.88
N PRO A 19 -2.97 -10.78 -6.29
CA PRO A 19 -4.13 -11.28 -7.05
C PRO A 19 -4.93 -10.16 -7.70
N PHE A 20 -5.03 -8.99 -7.04
CA PHE A 20 -5.78 -7.85 -7.54
C PHE A 20 -5.00 -7.11 -8.63
N THR A 21 -3.71 -6.83 -8.41
CA THR A 21 -2.89 -6.14 -9.42
C THR A 21 -2.72 -6.98 -10.70
N TRP A 22 -2.64 -8.31 -10.56
CA TRP A 22 -2.61 -9.24 -11.68
C TRP A 22 -3.96 -9.33 -12.41
N LEU A 23 -5.07 -9.44 -11.67
CA LEU A 23 -6.43 -9.47 -12.24
C LEU A 23 -6.75 -8.19 -13.02
N LEU A 24 -6.30 -7.04 -12.50
CA LEU A 24 -6.42 -5.72 -13.14
C LEU A 24 -5.44 -5.51 -14.31
N GLN A 25 -4.61 -6.52 -14.63
CA GLN A 25 -3.66 -6.49 -15.73
C GLN A 25 -2.69 -5.31 -15.67
N LEU A 26 -2.28 -4.90 -14.47
CA LEU A 26 -1.31 -3.82 -14.32
C LEU A 26 0.04 -4.25 -14.90
N PRO A 27 0.70 -3.40 -15.71
CA PRO A 27 2.09 -3.63 -16.07
C PRO A 27 2.95 -3.73 -14.81
N GLU A 28 3.83 -4.72 -14.72
CA GLU A 28 4.64 -4.97 -13.52
C GLU A 28 3.76 -5.17 -12.26
N ALA A 29 2.75 -6.05 -12.36
CA ALA A 29 1.77 -6.31 -11.30
C ALA A 29 2.40 -6.73 -9.96
N ASP A 30 3.52 -7.44 -9.99
CA ASP A 30 4.34 -7.80 -8.83
C ASP A 30 4.95 -6.57 -8.16
N LEU A 31 5.53 -5.66 -8.95
CA LEU A 31 6.07 -4.40 -8.44
C LEU A 31 4.95 -3.51 -7.88
N ALA A 32 3.80 -3.44 -8.57
CA ALA A 32 2.62 -2.71 -8.11
C ALA A 32 2.11 -3.25 -6.76
N ALA A 33 2.04 -4.58 -6.61
CA ALA A 33 1.62 -5.22 -5.36
C ALA A 33 2.61 -4.96 -4.21
N LYS A 34 3.92 -5.04 -4.50
CA LYS A 34 4.96 -4.70 -3.53
C LYS A 34 4.88 -3.22 -3.12
N ALA A 35 4.66 -2.33 -4.08
CA ALA A 35 4.47 -0.90 -3.82
C ALA A 35 3.24 -0.66 -2.93
N ALA A 36 2.10 -1.29 -3.24
CA ALA A 36 0.91 -1.21 -2.41
C ALA A 36 1.16 -1.75 -0.98
N SER A 37 2.00 -2.76 -0.80
CA SER A 37 2.28 -3.31 0.54
C SER A 37 3.07 -2.36 1.46
N VAL A 38 3.91 -1.48 0.90
CA VAL A 38 4.77 -0.59 1.70
C VAL A 38 4.07 0.70 2.15
N GLY A 39 2.88 1.00 1.61
CA GLY A 39 2.20 2.27 1.90
C GLY A 39 1.75 2.41 3.36
N ILE A 40 1.55 1.30 4.08
CA ILE A 40 1.24 1.33 5.51
C ILE A 40 2.41 1.84 6.36
N ALA A 41 3.64 1.64 5.90
CA ALA A 41 4.81 2.19 6.57
C ALA A 41 4.86 3.71 6.39
N GLU A 42 4.64 4.19 5.16
CA GLU A 42 4.55 5.60 4.82
C GLU A 42 3.92 5.82 3.44
N MET A 43 3.05 6.82 3.33
CA MET A 43 2.22 7.08 2.14
C MET A 43 3.01 7.37 0.85
N PHE A 44 4.26 7.86 0.93
CA PHE A 44 5.06 8.18 -0.27
C PHE A 44 5.95 7.03 -0.75
N LEU A 45 6.16 5.99 0.06
CA LEU A 45 7.01 4.86 -0.30
C LEU A 45 6.53 4.09 -1.54
N PRO A 46 5.22 3.85 -1.75
CA PRO A 46 4.76 3.15 -2.95
C PRO A 46 5.21 3.85 -4.23
N SER A 47 5.02 5.18 -4.31
CA SER A 47 5.41 5.98 -5.48
C SER A 47 6.91 5.97 -5.75
N LEU A 48 7.73 5.92 -4.69
CA LEU A 48 9.20 5.84 -4.82
C LEU A 48 9.68 4.49 -5.37
N LEU A 49 8.91 3.41 -5.20
CA LEU A 49 9.28 2.08 -5.70
C LEU A 49 8.97 1.89 -7.19
N VAL A 50 8.05 2.67 -7.75
CA VAL A 50 7.59 2.51 -9.14
C VAL A 50 8.13 3.57 -10.10
N VAL A 51 9.16 4.34 -9.73
CA VAL A 51 9.70 5.44 -10.53
C VAL A 51 10.08 5.02 -11.96
N SER A 52 10.63 3.80 -12.10
CA SER A 52 11.05 3.23 -13.39
C SER A 52 9.95 2.42 -14.09
N ALA A 53 8.78 2.26 -13.48
CA ALA A 53 7.69 1.47 -14.03
C ALA A 53 6.97 2.20 -15.18
N PRO A 54 6.13 1.50 -15.97
CA PRO A 54 5.27 2.09 -16.98
C PRO A 54 4.33 3.17 -16.40
N LEU A 55 3.88 4.08 -17.26
CA LEU A 55 3.05 5.23 -16.84
C LEU A 55 1.77 4.80 -16.12
N VAL A 56 1.12 3.73 -16.59
CA VAL A 56 -0.10 3.18 -15.99
C VAL A 56 0.15 2.78 -14.54
N THR A 57 1.20 1.99 -14.29
CA THR A 57 1.58 1.53 -12.94
C THR A 57 1.94 2.70 -12.04
N LYS A 58 2.70 3.68 -12.56
CA LYS A 58 3.01 4.91 -11.82
C LYS A 58 1.77 5.69 -11.43
N PHE A 59 0.82 5.84 -12.35
CA PHE A 59 -0.42 6.56 -12.09
C PHE A 59 -1.26 5.86 -11.02
N VAL A 60 -1.51 4.56 -11.17
CA VAL A 60 -2.30 3.77 -10.21
C VAL A 60 -1.68 3.82 -8.82
N ILE A 61 -0.37 3.60 -8.71
CA ILE A 61 0.32 3.63 -7.41
C ILE A 61 0.41 5.03 -6.83
N ALA A 62 0.53 6.09 -7.65
CA ALA A 62 0.45 7.46 -7.16
C ALA A 62 -0.92 7.74 -6.54
N VAL A 63 -2.01 7.24 -7.13
CA VAL A 63 -3.36 7.36 -6.56
C VAL A 63 -3.50 6.57 -5.26
N VAL A 64 -2.94 5.36 -5.18
CA VAL A 64 -2.88 4.58 -3.93
C VAL A 64 -2.15 5.35 -2.84
N SER A 65 -1.01 5.98 -3.15
CA SER A 65 -0.24 6.82 -2.22
C SER A 65 -1.07 8.00 -1.71
N VAL A 66 -1.75 8.74 -2.59
CA VAL A 66 -2.58 9.90 -2.21
C VAL A 66 -3.83 9.49 -1.44
N SER A 67 -4.41 8.33 -1.76
CA SER A 67 -5.63 7.81 -1.11
C SER A 67 -5.34 7.12 0.24
N SER A 68 -4.07 6.88 0.55
CA SER A 68 -3.62 6.24 1.78
C SER A 68 -3.81 7.18 2.97
N ILE A 69 -4.80 6.88 3.81
CA ILE A 69 -5.09 7.64 5.03
C ILE A 69 -4.40 6.99 6.23
N LEU A 70 -4.19 5.67 6.21
CA LEU A 70 -3.67 4.89 7.33
C LEU A 70 -2.19 4.56 7.09
N PHE A 71 -1.30 5.12 7.92
CA PHE A 71 0.12 4.82 7.90
C PHE A 71 0.76 5.05 9.27
N PHE A 72 1.85 4.34 9.56
CA PHE A 72 2.48 4.32 10.89
C PHE A 72 3.24 5.60 11.24
N SER A 73 3.65 6.42 10.27
CA SER A 73 4.38 7.66 10.55
C SER A 73 3.52 8.84 11.02
N ALA A 74 2.18 8.75 10.97
CA ALA A 74 1.31 9.80 11.56
C ALA A 74 -0.07 9.30 11.99
N SER A 75 -0.92 8.86 11.06
CA SER A 75 -2.36 8.70 11.33
C SER A 75 -2.69 7.56 12.30
N ILE A 76 -2.00 6.43 12.20
CA ILE A 76 -2.21 5.28 13.10
C ILE A 76 -1.89 5.65 14.57
N PRO A 77 -0.70 6.19 14.90
CA PRO A 77 -0.41 6.66 16.26
C PRO A 77 -1.41 7.68 16.81
N CYS A 78 -1.88 8.61 15.97
CA CYS A 78 -2.90 9.59 16.37
C CYS A 78 -4.22 8.91 16.75
N ILE A 79 -4.70 7.94 15.96
CA ILE A 79 -5.93 7.19 16.27
C ILE A 79 -5.78 6.40 17.57
N LEU A 80 -4.64 5.74 17.76
CA LEU A 80 -4.35 4.93 18.96
C LEU A 80 -4.23 5.77 20.24
N SER A 81 -4.04 7.09 20.10
CA SER A 81 -3.97 8.03 21.23
C SER A 81 -5.34 8.57 21.65
N THR A 82 -6.41 8.23 20.91
CA THR A 82 -7.80 8.60 21.25
C THR A 82 -8.47 7.51 22.08
N ASP A 83 -9.59 7.84 22.73
CA ASP A 83 -10.44 6.88 23.45
C ASP A 83 -11.20 5.90 22.53
N ILE A 84 -10.95 5.93 21.22
CA ILE A 84 -11.57 5.02 20.26
C ILE A 84 -10.95 3.63 20.44
N PRO A 85 -11.73 2.58 20.79
CA PRO A 85 -11.20 1.26 21.15
C PRO A 85 -10.83 0.41 19.92
N LEU A 86 -9.99 0.94 19.03
CA LEU A 86 -9.50 0.24 17.84
C LEU A 86 -8.16 -0.46 18.12
N LYS A 87 -8.05 -1.71 17.68
CA LYS A 87 -6.80 -2.48 17.71
C LYS A 87 -5.95 -2.18 16.48
N VAL A 88 -4.63 -2.29 16.62
CA VAL A 88 -3.68 -2.16 15.50
C VAL A 88 -4.01 -3.12 14.36
N SER A 89 -4.44 -4.35 14.68
CA SER A 89 -4.87 -5.33 13.68
C SER A 89 -6.06 -4.86 12.85
N GLU A 90 -7.01 -4.13 13.44
CA GLU A 90 -8.18 -3.61 12.73
C GLU A 90 -7.76 -2.49 11.77
N LEU A 91 -6.83 -1.63 12.19
CA LEU A 91 -6.26 -0.59 11.32
C LEU A 91 -5.50 -1.19 10.13
N ILE A 92 -4.77 -2.29 10.33
CA ILE A 92 -4.10 -3.02 9.25
C ILE A 92 -5.12 -3.62 8.27
N ILE A 93 -6.20 -4.22 8.77
CA ILE A 93 -7.27 -4.78 7.93
C ILE A 93 -7.94 -3.66 7.12
N LEU A 94 -8.25 -2.52 7.75
CA LEU A 94 -8.82 -1.35 7.07
C LEU A 94 -7.88 -0.81 6.01
N TYR A 95 -6.57 -0.77 6.27
CA TYR A 95 -5.58 -0.40 5.26
C TYR A 95 -5.66 -1.32 4.04
N VAL A 96 -5.62 -2.64 4.25
CA VAL A 96 -5.68 -3.63 3.16
C VAL A 96 -6.96 -3.47 2.35
N GLN A 97 -8.11 -3.39 3.00
CA GLN A 97 -9.41 -3.22 2.34
C GLN A 97 -9.46 -1.93 1.52
N ARG A 98 -9.05 -0.79 2.11
CA ARG A 98 -9.05 0.51 1.41
C ARG A 98 -8.10 0.51 0.22
N THR A 99 -6.93 -0.12 0.34
CA THR A 99 -5.97 -0.21 -0.76
C THR A 99 -6.52 -1.07 -1.89
N ILE A 100 -7.14 -2.22 -1.61
CA ILE A 100 -7.80 -3.07 -2.61
C ILE A 100 -8.93 -2.30 -3.32
N LEU A 101 -9.81 -1.64 -2.55
CA LEU A 101 -10.88 -0.83 -3.12
C LEU A 101 -10.34 0.31 -4.00
N THR A 102 -9.25 0.95 -3.58
CA THR A 102 -8.61 2.00 -4.39
C THR A 102 -8.11 1.44 -5.71
N LEU A 103 -7.44 0.28 -5.72
CA LEU A 103 -6.99 -0.39 -6.94
C LEU A 103 -8.16 -0.70 -7.89
N LEU A 104 -9.28 -1.19 -7.35
CA LEU A 104 -10.48 -1.53 -8.13
C LEU A 104 -11.22 -0.30 -8.68
N ILE A 105 -11.16 0.84 -8.00
CA ILE A 105 -11.88 2.06 -8.41
C ILE A 105 -11.09 2.84 -9.47
N ILE A 106 -9.76 2.86 -9.37
CA ILE A 106 -8.90 3.66 -10.25
C ILE A 106 -8.60 2.99 -11.60
N THR A 107 -8.71 1.66 -11.66
CA THR A 107 -8.33 0.84 -12.82
C THR A 107 -9.57 0.33 -13.53
#